data_AF-A0A2A9KF00-F1
#
_entry.id   AF-A0A2A9KF00-F1
#
_cell.length_a   1.000
_cell.length_b   1.000
_cell.length_c   1.000
_cell.angle_alpha   90.00
_cell.angle_beta   90.00
_cell.angle_gamma   90.00
#
_symmetry.space_group_name_H-M   'P 1'
#
loop_
_entity.id
_entity.type
_entity.pdbx_description
1 polymer ?
#
loop_
_entity_poly.entity_id
_entity_poly.type
_entity_poly.pdbx_seq_one_letter_code
_entity_poly.pdbx_strand_id
1 'polypeptide(L)'
;MYSLHKFAGLALLAWLPLSGASAAAQRVISIDPARADKPGFMVIIDEPGHYQLAGNLKVADPNTTAIEINADNVTLDLHGYAIQGPTRCQQLPAPCWPLGGGNGIHAVNRSHITIRNGIVQGMGNYGIYLETNSASLDHVVVSRNGRGGAVLFGGAISNSAAENNGGDGIFGIDLKVSRNAMRGNQHFGLAAYAQSSFSNNRLSANNGNAAQTNLKSAASAGNTCNASACP
;
A
#
# COMPACT_ATOMS: atom_id res chain seq x y z
N MET A 1 62.69 -62.70 23.29
CA MET A 1 61.79 -61.95 24.20
C MET A 1 61.95 -60.47 23.89
N TYR A 2 60.85 -59.80 23.49
CA TYR A 2 60.62 -58.33 23.37
C TYR A 2 61.57 -57.51 22.46
N SER A 3 61.19 -56.49 21.69
CA SER A 3 59.94 -55.74 21.49
C SER A 3 60.04 -54.95 20.17
N LEU A 4 58.94 -54.87 19.40
CA LEU A 4 58.74 -53.95 18.27
C LEU A 4 58.38 -52.56 18.80
N HIS A 5 59.00 -51.49 18.29
CA HIS A 5 58.44 -50.13 18.41
C HIS A 5 58.12 -49.52 17.04
N LYS A 6 56.82 -49.27 16.87
CA LYS A 6 56.14 -48.58 15.78
C LYS A 6 56.30 -47.06 15.97
N PHE A 7 56.54 -46.32 14.89
CA PHE A 7 56.31 -44.87 14.88
C PHE A 7 54.96 -44.58 14.19
N ALA A 8 54.05 -43.95 14.95
CA ALA A 8 52.73 -43.52 14.51
C ALA A 8 52.82 -42.08 13.98
N GLY A 9 52.36 -41.84 12.75
CA GLY A 9 52.12 -40.51 12.23
C GLY A 9 50.75 -40.01 12.64
N LEU A 10 50.68 -38.90 13.39
CA LEU A 10 49.44 -38.18 13.66
C LEU A 10 49.18 -37.17 12.52
N ALA A 11 48.07 -37.32 11.82
CA ALA A 11 47.50 -36.28 10.96
C ALA A 11 46.47 -35.48 11.78
N LEU A 12 46.72 -34.18 12.00
CA LEU A 12 45.75 -33.25 12.58
C LEU A 12 44.78 -32.76 11.50
N LEU A 13 43.51 -33.13 11.62
CA LEU A 13 42.40 -32.51 10.88
C LEU A 13 41.96 -31.25 11.65
N ALA A 14 42.18 -30.08 11.07
CA ALA A 14 41.67 -28.81 11.58
C ALA A 14 40.18 -28.70 11.24
N TRP A 15 39.31 -28.72 12.25
CA TRP A 15 37.91 -28.33 12.13
C TRP A 15 37.80 -26.81 12.12
N LEU A 16 37.41 -26.25 10.97
CA LEU A 16 36.94 -24.86 10.89
C LEU A 16 35.43 -24.85 11.19
N PRO A 17 34.98 -24.14 12.24
CA PRO A 17 33.56 -23.95 12.44
C PRO A 17 33.02 -23.04 11.33
N LEU A 18 32.05 -23.55 10.57
CA LEU A 18 31.19 -22.74 9.71
C LEU A 18 30.35 -21.83 10.63
N SER A 19 30.74 -20.57 10.72
CA SER A 19 29.92 -19.53 11.35
C SER A 19 28.62 -19.39 10.56
N GLY A 20 27.56 -20.07 11.03
CA GLY A 20 26.21 -19.88 10.53
C GLY A 20 25.78 -18.45 10.82
N ALA A 21 25.75 -17.61 9.78
CA ALA A 21 25.08 -16.32 9.86
C ALA A 21 23.57 -16.60 9.98
N SER A 22 23.06 -16.62 11.20
CA SER A 22 21.61 -16.59 11.42
C SER A 22 21.11 -15.23 10.97
N ALA A 23 20.46 -15.16 9.80
CA ALA A 23 19.64 -14.01 9.45
C ALA A 23 18.57 -13.86 10.54
N ALA A 24 18.70 -12.87 11.41
CA ALA A 24 17.64 -12.55 12.35
C ALA A 24 16.40 -12.18 11.53
N ALA A 25 15.40 -13.05 11.51
CA ALA A 25 14.13 -12.75 10.88
C ALA A 25 13.59 -11.46 11.50
N GLN A 26 13.37 -10.44 10.67
CA GLN A 26 12.91 -9.15 11.15
C GLN A 26 11.56 -9.32 11.86
N ARG A 27 11.47 -8.85 13.11
CA ARG A 27 10.28 -9.05 13.94
C ARG A 27 9.08 -8.36 13.29
N VAL A 28 8.04 -9.13 13.00
CA VAL A 28 6.74 -8.62 12.55
C VAL A 28 5.89 -8.32 13.78
N ILE A 29 5.34 -7.11 13.85
CA ILE A 29 4.45 -6.63 14.90
C ILE A 29 3.01 -6.83 14.43
N SER A 30 2.28 -7.69 15.11
CA SER A 30 0.89 -7.96 14.80
C SER A 30 -0.02 -6.83 15.30
N ILE A 31 -0.93 -6.37 14.46
CA ILE A 31 -1.96 -5.39 14.79
C ILE A 31 -3.27 -6.13 15.08
N ASP A 32 -3.70 -6.07 16.34
CA ASP A 32 -4.98 -6.60 16.80
C ASP A 32 -6.14 -5.73 16.28
N PRO A 33 -7.15 -6.31 15.61
CA PRO A 33 -8.35 -5.60 15.20
C PRO A 33 -9.21 -4.99 16.31
N ALA A 34 -9.03 -5.42 17.56
CA ALA A 34 -9.70 -4.82 18.71
C ALA A 34 -8.95 -3.59 19.26
N ARG A 35 -7.76 -3.26 18.73
CA ARG A 35 -6.96 -2.10 19.16
C ARG A 35 -7.72 -0.80 18.88
N ALA A 36 -7.70 0.09 19.87
CA ALA A 36 -8.22 1.45 19.77
C ALA A 36 -7.33 2.37 20.60
N ASP A 37 -6.30 2.94 19.96
CA ASP A 37 -5.26 3.68 20.68
C ASP A 37 -5.76 5.03 21.20
N LYS A 38 -6.44 5.81 20.35
CA LYS A 38 -6.89 7.17 20.69
C LYS A 38 -8.21 7.53 19.99
N PRO A 39 -9.02 8.44 20.54
CA PRO A 39 -10.13 9.03 19.80
C PRO A 39 -9.64 9.61 18.46
N GLY A 40 -10.32 9.24 17.37
CA GLY A 40 -9.96 9.64 16.01
C GLY A 40 -8.89 8.76 15.33
N PHE A 41 -8.21 7.87 16.05
CA PHE A 41 -7.19 6.96 15.51
C PHE A 41 -7.31 5.55 16.12
N MET A 42 -7.66 4.56 15.31
CA MET A 42 -7.81 3.19 15.81
C MET A 42 -6.44 2.55 16.13
N VAL A 43 -5.45 2.76 15.26
CA VAL A 43 -4.09 2.23 15.39
C VAL A 43 -3.08 3.35 15.11
N ILE A 44 -2.07 3.48 15.97
CA ILE A 44 -0.94 4.38 15.83
C ILE A 44 0.35 3.56 15.79
N ILE A 45 1.19 3.85 14.79
CA ILE A 45 2.52 3.29 14.58
C ILE A 45 3.53 4.42 14.79
N ASP A 46 4.13 4.49 15.98
CA ASP A 46 5.10 5.52 16.36
C ASP A 46 6.56 5.06 16.22
N GLU A 47 6.81 3.81 15.83
CA GLU A 47 8.15 3.22 15.70
C GLU A 47 8.37 2.62 14.30
N PRO A 48 9.60 2.66 13.75
CA PRO A 48 9.95 1.94 12.54
C PRO A 48 9.74 0.43 12.69
N GLY A 49 9.39 -0.26 11.60
CA GLY A 49 9.29 -1.72 11.64
C GLY A 49 8.35 -2.34 10.63
N HIS A 50 8.13 -3.65 10.80
CA HIS A 50 7.22 -4.43 9.98
C HIS A 50 5.96 -4.72 10.79
N TYR A 51 4.83 -4.28 10.27
CA TYR A 51 3.52 -4.41 10.89
C TYR A 51 2.62 -5.26 10.02
N GLN A 52 1.80 -6.08 10.65
CA GLN A 52 0.88 -6.96 9.94
C GLN A 52 -0.49 -6.99 10.61
N LEU A 53 -1.57 -6.85 9.83
CA LEU A 53 -2.92 -7.06 10.37
C LEU A 53 -3.14 -8.53 10.77
N ALA A 54 -3.74 -8.74 11.95
CA ALA A 54 -4.23 -10.06 12.37
C ALA A 54 -5.69 -10.33 11.97
N GLY A 55 -6.38 -9.33 11.41
CA GLY A 55 -7.76 -9.43 10.99
C GLY A 55 -8.29 -8.13 10.40
N ASN A 56 -9.57 -8.13 10.01
CA ASN A 56 -10.21 -6.95 9.43
C ASN A 56 -10.39 -5.83 10.47
N LEU A 57 -9.97 -4.61 10.15
CA LEU A 57 -10.27 -3.42 10.94
C LEU A 57 -11.63 -2.86 10.53
N LYS A 58 -12.52 -2.61 11.50
CA LYS A 58 -13.84 -2.00 11.26
C LYS A 58 -13.90 -0.63 11.92
N VAL A 59 -13.94 0.41 11.09
CA VAL A 59 -14.06 1.81 11.51
C VAL A 59 -15.55 2.19 11.51
N ALA A 60 -16.07 2.59 12.66
CA ALA A 60 -17.49 2.90 12.82
C ALA A 60 -17.84 4.36 12.46
N ASP A 61 -16.94 5.30 12.73
CA ASP A 61 -17.13 6.74 12.49
C ASP A 61 -16.40 7.16 11.20
N PRO A 62 -17.07 7.82 10.23
CA PRO A 62 -16.42 8.28 8.99
C PRO A 62 -15.31 9.32 9.23
N ASN A 63 -15.19 9.90 10.43
CA ASN A 63 -14.14 10.84 10.80
C ASN A 63 -12.90 10.18 11.44
N THR A 64 -12.96 8.88 11.74
CA THR A 64 -11.84 8.16 12.36
C THR A 64 -10.85 7.68 11.31
N THR A 65 -9.57 7.98 11.51
CA THR A 65 -8.48 7.38 10.75
C THR A 65 -8.18 5.98 11.30
N ALA A 66 -8.09 4.96 10.43
CA ALA A 66 -7.89 3.60 10.91
C ALA A 66 -6.44 3.37 11.38
N ILE A 67 -5.46 3.72 10.56
CA ILE A 67 -4.03 3.58 10.90
C ILE A 67 -3.30 4.89 10.65
N GLU A 68 -2.72 5.46 11.71
CA GLU A 68 -1.80 6.60 11.66
C GLU A 68 -0.36 6.09 11.74
N ILE A 69 0.49 6.50 10.79
CA ILE A 69 1.91 6.17 10.76
C ILE A 69 2.73 7.41 11.05
N ASN A 70 3.35 7.41 12.23
CA ASN A 70 4.16 8.50 12.76
C ASN A 70 5.67 8.19 12.74
N ALA A 71 6.10 7.12 12.09
CA ALA A 71 7.51 6.75 11.94
C ALA A 71 7.93 6.53 10.48
N ASP A 72 9.22 6.70 10.21
CA ASP A 72 9.85 6.32 8.94
C ASP A 72 10.14 4.81 8.89
N ASN A 73 10.43 4.28 7.70
CA ASN A 73 10.82 2.88 7.50
C ASN A 73 9.79 1.88 8.04
N VAL A 74 8.52 2.13 7.71
CA VAL A 74 7.39 1.29 8.10
C VAL A 74 6.95 0.45 6.91
N THR A 75 6.91 -0.87 7.10
CA THR A 75 6.19 -1.78 6.20
C THR A 75 4.90 -2.22 6.86
N LEU A 76 3.77 -1.85 6.29
CA LEU A 76 2.45 -2.30 6.69
C LEU A 76 1.92 -3.34 5.69
N ASP A 77 1.86 -4.59 6.14
CA ASP A 77 1.26 -5.69 5.40
C ASP A 77 -0.17 -5.91 5.89
N LEU A 78 -1.15 -5.68 5.01
CA LEU A 78 -2.55 -5.91 5.35
C LEU A 78 -2.90 -7.41 5.38
N HIS A 79 -2.00 -8.28 4.92
CA HIS A 79 -2.09 -9.74 5.03
C HIS A 79 -3.39 -10.34 4.48
N GLY A 80 -3.91 -9.76 3.40
CA GLY A 80 -5.17 -10.13 2.77
C GLY A 80 -6.43 -9.63 3.50
N TYR A 81 -6.28 -8.97 4.65
CA TYR A 81 -7.39 -8.38 5.40
C TYR A 81 -7.78 -7.00 4.87
N ALA A 82 -8.96 -6.56 5.33
CA ALA A 82 -9.56 -5.29 4.95
C ALA A 82 -9.57 -4.29 6.10
N ILE A 83 -9.33 -3.02 5.77
CA ILE A 83 -9.73 -1.86 6.56
C ILE A 83 -11.07 -1.38 6.00
N GLN A 84 -12.09 -1.31 6.85
CA GLN A 84 -13.48 -1.11 6.44
C GLN A 84 -14.13 0.05 7.21
N GLY A 85 -14.40 1.16 6.54
CA GLY A 85 -15.17 2.25 7.10
C GLY A 85 -16.68 2.18 6.83
N PRO A 86 -17.45 3.17 7.33
CA PRO A 86 -18.91 3.17 7.25
C PRO A 86 -19.44 3.72 5.91
N THR A 87 -18.60 4.38 5.10
CA THR A 87 -19.00 4.98 3.82
C THR A 87 -19.43 3.92 2.83
N ARG A 88 -20.47 4.24 2.05
CA ARG A 88 -21.01 3.41 0.97
C ARG A 88 -21.11 4.23 -0.30
N CYS A 89 -20.55 3.71 -1.38
CA CYS A 89 -20.76 4.21 -2.74
C CYS A 89 -21.59 3.14 -3.48
N GLN A 90 -22.92 3.31 -3.51
CA GLN A 90 -23.86 2.26 -3.95
C GLN A 90 -23.70 1.95 -5.44
N GLN A 91 -23.56 2.98 -6.30
CA GLN A 91 -23.21 2.90 -7.71
C GLN A 91 -22.88 4.30 -8.22
N LEU A 92 -21.63 4.55 -8.61
CA LEU A 92 -21.26 5.85 -9.15
C LEU A 92 -22.01 6.09 -10.49
N PRO A 93 -22.54 7.31 -10.74
CA PRO A 93 -22.16 8.58 -10.11
C PRO A 93 -22.92 8.95 -8.83
N ALA A 94 -23.76 8.08 -8.25
CA ALA A 94 -24.42 8.40 -6.98
C ALA A 94 -23.40 8.75 -5.89
N PRO A 95 -23.66 9.76 -5.05
CA PRO A 95 -22.69 10.23 -4.07
C PRO A 95 -22.39 9.16 -3.01
N CYS A 96 -21.15 9.14 -2.54
CA CYS A 96 -20.76 8.33 -1.40
C CYS A 96 -21.32 8.93 -0.11
N TRP A 97 -21.78 8.08 0.82
CA TRP A 97 -22.30 8.52 2.12
C TRP A 97 -22.18 7.42 3.20
N PRO A 98 -22.00 7.76 4.50
CA PRO A 98 -21.63 9.09 5.00
C PRO A 98 -20.20 9.47 4.60
N LEU A 99 -19.94 10.77 4.45
CA LEU A 99 -18.58 11.31 4.27
C LEU A 99 -18.01 11.74 5.64
N GLY A 100 -16.71 11.88 5.73
CA GLY A 100 -16.02 12.37 6.93
C GLY A 100 -14.54 12.65 6.67
N GLY A 101 -13.81 13.03 7.71
CA GLY A 101 -12.37 13.33 7.61
C GLY A 101 -11.43 12.13 7.70
N GLY A 102 -11.94 10.95 8.07
CA GLY A 102 -11.13 9.78 8.41
C GLY A 102 -10.55 9.06 7.20
N ASN A 103 -9.25 8.80 7.23
CA ASN A 103 -8.53 8.04 6.21
C ASN A 103 -8.36 6.57 6.63
N GLY A 104 -8.23 5.65 5.68
CA GLY A 104 -7.89 4.26 6.02
C GLY A 104 -6.49 4.15 6.58
N ILE A 105 -5.51 4.65 5.83
CA ILE A 105 -4.11 4.70 6.24
C ILE A 105 -3.59 6.12 5.97
N HIS A 106 -2.93 6.71 6.96
CA HIS A 106 -2.46 8.09 6.90
C HIS A 106 -1.01 8.20 7.36
N ALA A 107 -0.20 8.95 6.61
CA ALA A 107 1.14 9.34 6.98
C ALA A 107 1.51 10.69 6.33
N VAL A 108 2.08 11.61 7.11
CA VAL A 108 2.52 12.93 6.63
C VAL A 108 3.93 13.20 7.09
N ASN A 109 4.77 13.73 6.19
CA ASN A 109 6.18 14.02 6.43
C ASN A 109 6.93 12.79 6.97
N ARG A 110 6.75 11.65 6.29
CA ARG A 110 7.44 10.38 6.56
C ARG A 110 8.11 9.84 5.30
N SER A 111 9.04 8.90 5.47
CA SER A 111 9.84 8.30 4.40
C SER A 111 9.89 6.78 4.51
N HIS A 112 10.03 6.12 3.36
CA HIS A 112 10.11 4.66 3.23
C HIS A 112 8.89 3.93 3.82
N ILE A 113 7.70 4.40 3.45
CA ILE A 113 6.44 3.77 3.84
C ILE A 113 6.03 2.77 2.77
N THR A 114 5.90 1.49 3.14
CA THR A 114 5.41 0.44 2.25
C THR A 114 4.07 -0.06 2.76
N ILE A 115 3.04 -0.06 1.91
CA ILE A 115 1.73 -0.67 2.20
C ILE A 115 1.48 -1.76 1.17
N ARG A 116 1.09 -2.96 1.62
CA ARG A 116 0.85 -4.07 0.70
C ARG A 116 -0.23 -5.06 1.11
N ASN A 117 -0.67 -5.84 0.12
CA ASN A 117 -1.47 -7.07 0.28
C ASN A 117 -2.79 -6.90 1.05
N GLY A 118 -3.74 -6.11 0.54
CA GLY A 118 -5.07 -6.08 1.18
C GLY A 118 -6.02 -5.07 0.59
N ILE A 119 -7.04 -4.72 1.38
CA ILE A 119 -8.15 -3.89 0.93
C ILE A 119 -8.33 -2.72 1.90
N VAL A 120 -8.51 -1.51 1.36
CA VAL A 120 -8.91 -0.34 2.14
C VAL A 120 -10.16 0.26 1.51
N GLN A 121 -11.28 0.19 2.24
CA GLN A 121 -12.58 0.52 1.67
C GLN A 121 -13.54 1.23 2.62
N GLY A 122 -14.46 1.99 2.03
CA GLY A 122 -15.55 2.62 2.78
C GLY A 122 -15.08 3.70 3.76
N MET A 123 -13.90 4.26 3.58
CA MET A 123 -13.40 5.34 4.43
C MET A 123 -14.11 6.66 4.12
N GLY A 124 -14.31 7.50 5.13
CA GLY A 124 -15.02 8.78 5.00
C GLY A 124 -14.36 9.77 4.06
N ASN A 125 -13.02 9.75 4.03
CA ASN A 125 -12.19 10.59 3.17
C ASN A 125 -11.46 9.73 2.12
N TYR A 126 -10.13 9.61 2.19
CA TYR A 126 -9.34 8.77 1.30
C TYR A 126 -9.17 7.37 1.87
N GLY A 127 -9.00 6.38 1.00
CA GLY A 127 -8.55 5.07 1.43
C GLY A 127 -7.14 5.17 2.02
N ILE A 128 -6.22 5.73 1.24
CA ILE A 128 -4.81 5.88 1.64
C ILE A 128 -4.37 7.31 1.35
N TYR A 129 -3.76 7.97 2.33
CA TYR A 129 -3.19 9.31 2.19
C TYR A 129 -1.75 9.32 2.71
N LEU A 130 -0.79 9.39 1.80
CA LEU A 130 0.65 9.39 2.09
C LEU A 130 1.29 10.64 1.50
N GLU A 131 1.39 11.68 2.32
CA GLU A 131 2.18 12.87 2.00
C GLU A 131 3.60 12.65 2.49
N THR A 132 4.33 11.83 1.75
CA THR A 132 5.65 11.29 2.12
C THR A 132 6.73 11.77 1.16
N ASN A 133 8.00 11.39 1.38
CA ASN A 133 9.06 11.58 0.37
C ASN A 133 9.28 10.32 -0.48
N SER A 134 8.96 9.15 0.09
CA SER A 134 9.08 7.87 -0.58
C SER A 134 8.05 6.89 -0.02
N ALA A 135 7.11 6.48 -0.88
CA ALA A 135 6.14 5.47 -0.55
C ALA A 135 6.04 4.38 -1.64
N SER A 136 5.63 3.19 -1.21
CA SER A 136 5.29 2.07 -2.09
C SER A 136 3.94 1.50 -1.73
N LEU A 137 3.07 1.34 -2.73
CA LEU A 137 1.80 0.66 -2.63
C LEU A 137 1.78 -0.53 -3.59
N ASP A 138 1.61 -1.75 -3.07
CA ASP A 138 1.69 -2.96 -3.89
C ASP A 138 0.63 -4.02 -3.51
N HIS A 139 -0.08 -4.57 -4.49
CA HIS A 139 -1.17 -5.53 -4.25
C HIS A 139 -2.25 -5.03 -3.27
N VAL A 140 -2.67 -3.76 -3.42
CA VAL A 140 -3.72 -3.16 -2.60
C VAL A 140 -4.93 -2.76 -3.43
N VAL A 141 -6.13 -3.02 -2.91
CA VAL A 141 -7.39 -2.54 -3.48
C VAL A 141 -7.91 -1.38 -2.63
N VAL A 142 -7.92 -0.17 -3.16
CA VAL A 142 -8.55 1.00 -2.54
C VAL A 142 -9.92 1.26 -3.18
N SER A 143 -11.01 1.05 -2.44
CA SER A 143 -12.34 1.08 -3.05
C SER A 143 -13.44 1.73 -2.23
N ARG A 144 -14.41 2.34 -2.92
CA ARG A 144 -15.62 2.92 -2.30
C ARG A 144 -15.32 3.90 -1.15
N ASN A 145 -14.22 4.62 -1.24
CA ASN A 145 -13.86 5.67 -0.29
C ASN A 145 -14.49 6.99 -0.70
N GLY A 146 -14.83 7.82 0.28
CA GLY A 146 -15.66 9.01 0.11
C GLY A 146 -15.10 10.06 -0.84
N ARG A 147 -13.80 10.36 -0.75
CA ARG A 147 -13.15 11.42 -1.53
C ARG A 147 -12.19 10.92 -2.61
N GLY A 148 -11.61 9.73 -2.46
CA GLY A 148 -10.67 9.18 -3.44
C GLY A 148 -10.01 7.90 -2.95
N GLY A 149 -9.32 7.18 -3.84
CA GLY A 149 -8.68 5.91 -3.52
C GLY A 149 -7.37 6.10 -2.74
N ALA A 150 -6.33 6.54 -3.43
CA ALA A 150 -5.00 6.75 -2.87
C ALA A 150 -4.41 8.11 -3.27
N VAL A 151 -3.82 8.82 -2.29
CA VAL A 151 -3.07 10.06 -2.48
C VAL A 151 -1.62 9.82 -2.08
N LEU A 152 -0.68 10.07 -3.00
CA LEU A 152 0.76 9.93 -2.74
C LEU A 152 1.53 11.16 -3.20
N PHE A 153 2.52 11.56 -2.41
CA PHE A 153 3.52 12.56 -2.80
C PHE A 153 4.85 11.80 -2.84
N GLY A 154 5.42 11.59 -4.03
CA GLY A 154 6.63 10.79 -4.21
C GLY A 154 6.44 9.30 -3.92
N GLY A 155 6.46 8.46 -4.94
CA GLY A 155 6.39 7.01 -4.71
C GLY A 155 6.02 6.17 -5.92
N ALA A 156 5.86 4.87 -5.67
CA ALA A 156 5.47 3.89 -6.67
C ALA A 156 4.19 3.16 -6.25
N ILE A 157 3.25 3.05 -7.19
CA ILE A 157 2.06 2.20 -7.03
C ILE A 157 2.12 1.10 -8.08
N SER A 158 2.05 -0.16 -7.64
CA SER A 158 2.01 -1.30 -8.55
C SER A 158 1.03 -2.40 -8.16
N ASN A 159 0.61 -3.18 -9.17
CA ASN A 159 -0.20 -4.38 -8.99
C ASN A 159 -1.46 -4.15 -8.14
N SER A 160 -1.97 -2.93 -8.14
CA SER A 160 -3.01 -2.45 -7.24
C SER A 160 -4.25 -2.03 -8.02
N ALA A 161 -5.36 -1.82 -7.31
CA ALA A 161 -6.60 -1.36 -7.91
C ALA A 161 -7.22 -0.18 -7.15
N ALA A 162 -7.73 0.79 -7.89
CA ALA A 162 -8.50 1.90 -7.35
C ALA A 162 -9.90 1.92 -7.95
N GLU A 163 -10.91 1.64 -7.12
CA GLU A 163 -12.22 1.24 -7.62
C GLU A 163 -13.37 2.00 -6.98
N ASN A 164 -14.22 2.58 -7.80
CA ASN A 164 -15.48 3.17 -7.38
C ASN A 164 -15.35 4.19 -6.23
N ASN A 165 -14.30 5.01 -6.24
CA ASN A 165 -14.10 6.04 -5.23
C ASN A 165 -14.81 7.35 -5.62
N GLY A 166 -15.24 8.13 -4.62
CA GLY A 166 -15.96 9.40 -4.81
C GLY A 166 -15.13 10.57 -5.39
N GLY A 167 -13.92 10.31 -5.86
CA GLY A 167 -13.09 11.29 -6.55
C GLY A 167 -12.11 10.58 -7.46
N ASP A 168 -10.82 10.97 -7.43
CA ASP A 168 -9.80 10.28 -8.22
C ASP A 168 -9.49 8.89 -7.65
N GLY A 169 -9.19 7.93 -8.53
CA GLY A 169 -8.72 6.61 -8.11
C GLY A 169 -7.35 6.70 -7.44
N ILE A 170 -6.38 7.24 -8.16
CA ILE A 170 -5.04 7.55 -7.66
C ILE A 170 -4.75 9.01 -7.98
N PHE A 171 -4.29 9.77 -6.99
CA PHE A 171 -3.90 11.16 -7.10
C PHE A 171 -2.49 11.38 -6.55
N GLY A 172 -1.69 12.26 -7.15
CA GLY A 172 -0.44 12.67 -6.53
C GLY A 172 0.57 13.42 -7.38
N ILE A 173 1.77 13.57 -6.84
CA ILE A 173 2.91 14.22 -7.51
C ILE A 173 4.12 13.27 -7.50
N ASP A 174 4.94 13.34 -8.54
CA ASP A 174 6.16 12.53 -8.70
C ASP A 174 5.92 11.02 -8.52
N LEU A 175 4.89 10.51 -9.20
CA LEU A 175 4.45 9.13 -9.09
C LEU A 175 5.02 8.24 -10.20
N LYS A 176 5.33 7.00 -9.84
CA LYS A 176 5.52 5.89 -10.78
C LYS A 176 4.37 4.90 -10.65
N VAL A 177 3.46 4.89 -11.62
CA VAL A 177 2.24 4.07 -11.56
C VAL A 177 2.32 2.95 -12.59
N SER A 178 2.36 1.69 -12.17
CA SER A 178 2.46 0.58 -13.13
C SER A 178 1.68 -0.68 -12.80
N ARG A 179 1.10 -1.33 -13.82
CA ARG A 179 0.34 -2.59 -13.64
C ARG A 179 -0.85 -2.46 -12.69
N ASN A 180 -1.53 -1.32 -12.73
CA ASN A 180 -2.70 -1.05 -11.88
C ASN A 180 -4.01 -1.07 -12.68
N ALA A 181 -5.11 -1.32 -11.98
CA ALA A 181 -6.47 -1.22 -12.51
C ALA A 181 -7.22 -0.07 -11.82
N MET A 182 -7.57 0.98 -12.56
CA MET A 182 -8.36 2.10 -12.03
C MET A 182 -9.71 2.14 -12.73
N ARG A 183 -10.80 1.89 -11.98
CA ARG A 183 -12.12 1.82 -12.59
C ARG A 183 -13.23 2.50 -11.81
N GLY A 184 -14.15 3.08 -12.57
CA GLY A 184 -15.41 3.56 -12.02
C GLY A 184 -15.24 4.72 -11.05
N ASN A 185 -14.09 5.40 -10.97
CA ASN A 185 -13.90 6.51 -10.04
C ASN A 185 -14.66 7.75 -10.54
N GLN A 186 -15.20 8.58 -9.63
CA GLN A 186 -16.04 9.73 -10.03
C GLN A 186 -15.26 10.77 -10.84
N HIS A 187 -13.96 10.91 -10.59
CA HIS A 187 -13.05 11.75 -11.39
C HIS A 187 -12.07 10.86 -12.18
N PHE A 188 -10.81 11.25 -12.33
CA PHE A 188 -9.84 10.47 -13.10
C PHE A 188 -9.56 9.11 -12.43
N GLY A 189 -9.20 8.12 -13.24
CA GLY A 189 -8.59 6.90 -12.70
C GLY A 189 -7.22 7.21 -12.11
N LEU A 190 -6.45 8.03 -12.83
CA LEU A 190 -5.15 8.55 -12.41
C LEU A 190 -5.06 10.07 -12.67
N ALA A 191 -4.91 10.85 -11.62
CA ALA A 191 -4.52 12.25 -11.69
C ALA A 191 -3.11 12.42 -11.13
N ALA A 192 -2.12 12.77 -11.94
CA ALA A 192 -0.78 13.01 -11.41
C ALA A 192 -0.10 14.21 -12.09
N TYR A 193 0.94 14.73 -11.42
CA TYR A 193 1.62 15.96 -11.83
C TYR A 193 3.15 15.83 -11.70
N ALA A 194 3.86 16.89 -12.10
CA ALA A 194 5.33 16.96 -12.07
C ALA A 194 5.99 15.81 -12.86
N GLN A 195 6.96 15.09 -12.29
CA GLN A 195 7.74 14.06 -12.99
C GLN A 195 7.03 12.69 -13.02
N SER A 196 5.70 12.69 -12.91
CA SER A 196 4.92 11.45 -12.86
C SER A 196 4.97 10.68 -14.18
N SER A 197 5.03 9.36 -14.07
CA SER A 197 5.00 8.43 -15.20
C SER A 197 4.07 7.25 -14.92
N PHE A 198 3.48 6.70 -15.97
CA PHE A 198 2.57 5.58 -15.86
C PHE A 198 2.74 4.60 -17.02
N SER A 199 2.73 3.30 -16.73
CA SER A 199 2.89 2.24 -17.72
C SER A 199 2.12 0.96 -17.37
N ASN A 200 1.62 0.25 -18.37
CA ASN A 200 0.93 -1.02 -18.23
C ASN A 200 -0.31 -0.95 -17.32
N ASN A 201 -0.98 0.20 -17.27
CA ASN A 201 -2.18 0.38 -16.46
C ASN A 201 -3.45 0.20 -17.29
N ARG A 202 -4.51 -0.30 -16.63
CA ARG A 202 -5.85 -0.37 -17.18
C ARG A 202 -6.75 0.64 -16.50
N LEU A 203 -7.22 1.62 -17.25
CA LEU A 203 -8.14 2.65 -16.81
C LEU A 203 -9.46 2.51 -17.57
N SER A 204 -10.58 2.45 -16.86
CA SER A 204 -11.89 2.32 -17.51
C SER A 204 -13.03 2.91 -16.69
N ALA A 205 -14.00 3.51 -17.36
CA ALA A 205 -15.21 4.02 -16.71
C ALA A 205 -14.99 5.04 -15.59
N ASN A 206 -13.81 5.69 -15.56
CA ASN A 206 -13.57 6.82 -14.68
C ASN A 206 -14.17 8.09 -15.32
N ASN A 207 -14.47 9.08 -14.49
CA ASN A 207 -14.91 10.41 -14.92
C ASN A 207 -16.13 10.34 -15.87
N GLY A 208 -17.10 9.48 -15.57
CA GLY A 208 -18.27 9.28 -16.45
C GLY A 208 -17.93 8.77 -17.86
N ASN A 209 -16.89 7.93 -18.00
CA ASN A 209 -16.30 7.50 -19.27
C ASN A 209 -15.61 8.60 -20.10
N ALA A 210 -15.39 9.80 -19.54
CA ALA A 210 -14.63 10.85 -20.19
C ALA A 210 -13.11 10.58 -20.12
N ALA A 211 -12.29 11.63 -20.02
CA ALA A 211 -10.85 11.48 -19.86
C ALA A 211 -10.51 10.65 -18.60
N GLN A 212 -9.72 9.59 -18.80
CA GLN A 212 -9.38 8.62 -17.75
C GLN A 212 -8.19 9.07 -16.89
N THR A 213 -7.34 9.94 -17.42
CA THR A 213 -6.18 10.52 -16.76
C THR A 213 -5.89 11.92 -17.31
N ASN A 214 -5.18 12.76 -16.55
CA ASN A 214 -4.64 14.04 -16.99
C ASN A 214 -3.22 13.92 -17.60
N LEU A 215 -2.60 12.74 -17.55
CA LEU A 215 -1.28 12.47 -18.08
C LEU A 215 -1.32 12.13 -19.57
N LYS A 216 -0.20 12.38 -20.26
CA LYS A 216 0.05 11.87 -21.62
C LYS A 216 0.91 10.60 -21.53
N SER A 217 0.45 9.53 -22.14
CA SER A 217 1.15 8.25 -22.22
C SER A 217 2.12 8.26 -23.39
N ALA A 218 3.32 7.73 -23.19
CA ALA A 218 4.09 7.25 -24.35
C ALA A 218 3.33 6.07 -24.98
N ALA A 219 3.28 5.99 -26.31
CA ALA A 219 2.59 4.91 -27.01
C ALA A 219 3.13 3.51 -26.64
N SER A 220 4.42 3.41 -26.31
CA SER A 220 5.08 2.18 -25.87
C SER A 220 4.86 1.83 -24.40
N ALA A 221 4.18 2.68 -23.62
CA ALA A 221 4.00 2.46 -22.19
C ALA A 221 2.94 1.41 -21.86
N GLY A 222 2.17 0.89 -22.83
CA GLY A 222 1.23 -0.21 -22.62
C GLY A 222 -0.01 0.12 -21.80
N ASN A 223 -0.36 1.41 -21.64
CA ASN A 223 -1.55 1.82 -20.92
C ASN A 223 -2.81 1.70 -21.79
N THR A 224 -3.89 1.17 -21.21
CA THR A 224 -5.20 1.08 -21.86
C THR A 224 -6.23 1.94 -21.14
N CYS A 225 -6.92 2.82 -21.87
CA CYS A 225 -7.99 3.71 -21.42
C CYS A 225 -9.27 3.34 -22.19
N ASN A 226 -10.30 2.85 -21.49
CA ASN A 226 -11.56 2.37 -22.10
C ASN A 226 -11.33 1.38 -23.27
N ALA A 227 -10.42 0.41 -23.05
CA ALA A 227 -10.00 -0.61 -24.01
C ALA A 227 -9.19 -0.13 -25.23
N SER A 228 -8.83 1.15 -25.30
CA SER A 228 -7.93 1.73 -26.32
C SER A 228 -6.61 2.15 -25.70
N ALA A 229 -5.59 2.47 -26.51
CA ALA A 229 -4.38 3.11 -25.97
C ALA A 229 -4.73 4.44 -25.29
N CYS A 230 -4.12 4.72 -24.13
CA CYS A 230 -4.28 6.02 -23.49
C CYS A 230 -3.66 7.15 -24.34
N PRO A 231 -4.25 8.37 -24.29
CA PRO A 231 -3.74 9.54 -25.00
C PRO A 231 -2.36 10.00 -24.50
#